data_AF-A0A9D6RUK0-F1
#
_entry.id   AF-A0A9D6RUK0-F1
#
_cell.length_a   1.000
_cell.length_b   1.000
_cell.length_c   1.000
_cell.angle_alpha   90.00
_cell.angle_beta   90.00
_cell.angle_gamma   90.00
#
_symmetry.space_group_name_H-M   'P 1'
#
loop_
_entity.id
_entity.type
_entity.pdbx_description
1 polymer ?
#
loop_
_entity_poly.entity_id
_entity_poly.type
_entity_poly.pdbx_seq_one_letter_code
_entity_poly.pdbx_strand_id
1 'polypeptide(L)'
;MADLVRRKLEVRLCADPLGRVSDPWADFRQVEIINIEKRFTYRHSLGKVSRFFLELEQGRLFAAACPRCAQVWLPPRPVCPHDLAITTWRELSGKGTVAAFTTCPKTPHYIWGQEPLVLAYVDLEGASTLFLHQLRNYGDPSRLKVGLLVRAVFSQEPVDHPLELFWFEPEVTGSRTSPGGRVPYSQARAGGRDGLTSEEGLL
;
A
#
# COMPACT_ATOMS: atom_id res chain seq x y z
N MET A 1 1.84 -23.20 44.82
CA MET A 1 2.96 -22.27 44.61
C MET A 1 2.38 -20.91 44.23
N ALA A 2 2.91 -19.81 44.76
CA ALA A 2 2.43 -18.48 44.39
C ALA A 2 2.71 -18.22 42.91
N ASP A 3 1.75 -17.63 42.20
CA ASP A 3 1.97 -17.22 40.82
C ASP A 3 2.97 -16.07 40.78
N LEU A 4 4.15 -16.33 40.22
CA LEU A 4 5.25 -15.37 40.19
C LEU A 4 5.06 -14.34 39.07
N VAL A 5 4.20 -14.62 38.08
CA VAL A 5 4.00 -13.77 36.90
C VAL A 5 2.69 -13.01 37.03
N ARG A 6 2.78 -11.74 37.44
CA ARG A 6 1.61 -10.86 37.73
C ARG A 6 0.66 -10.64 36.57
N ARG A 7 1.11 -10.88 35.33
CA ARG A 7 0.32 -10.68 34.11
C ARG A 7 -0.09 -11.99 33.46
N LYS A 8 0.15 -13.13 34.11
CA LYS A 8 -0.32 -14.42 33.63
C LYS A 8 -1.84 -14.43 33.68
N LEU A 9 -2.44 -14.78 32.55
CA LEU A 9 -3.88 -14.99 32.45
C LEU A 9 -4.20 -16.46 32.66
N GLU A 10 -3.58 -17.32 31.86
CA GLU A 10 -3.83 -18.75 31.87
C GLU A 10 -2.67 -19.51 31.23
N VAL A 11 -2.61 -20.80 31.49
CA VAL A 11 -1.79 -21.74 30.73
C VAL A 11 -2.75 -22.62 29.95
N ARG A 12 -2.64 -22.63 28.63
CA ARG A 12 -3.46 -23.49 27.77
C ARG A 12 -2.63 -24.61 27.20
N LEU A 13 -3.22 -25.80 27.18
CA LEU A 13 -2.72 -26.91 26.38
C LEU A 13 -3.33 -26.80 24.98
N CYS A 14 -2.52 -26.42 24.00
CA CYS A 14 -2.97 -26.35 22.61
C CYS A 14 -3.10 -27.76 22.02
N ALA A 15 -4.21 -28.03 21.33
CA ALA A 15 -4.39 -29.28 20.58
C ALA A 15 -3.45 -29.33 19.36
N ASP A 16 -3.19 -30.55 18.85
CA ASP A 16 -2.50 -30.70 17.58
C ASP A 16 -3.36 -30.12 16.45
N PRO A 17 -2.92 -29.06 15.75
CA PRO A 17 -3.70 -28.55 14.62
C PRO A 17 -3.74 -29.53 13.44
N LEU A 18 -2.84 -30.52 13.40
CA LEU A 18 -2.68 -31.47 12.30
C LEU A 18 -3.05 -32.91 12.69
N GLY A 19 -3.46 -33.16 13.94
CA GLY A 19 -3.91 -34.48 14.42
C GLY A 19 -2.89 -35.60 14.19
N ARG A 20 -1.59 -35.33 14.36
CA ARG A 20 -0.52 -36.28 14.04
C ARG A 20 -0.54 -37.46 15.00
N VAL A 21 -0.26 -38.65 14.48
CA VAL A 21 -0.16 -39.90 15.26
C VAL A 21 1.05 -39.87 16.20
N SER A 22 2.18 -39.31 15.74
CA SER A 22 3.34 -39.00 16.57
C SER A 22 3.46 -37.49 16.72
N ASP A 23 3.48 -37.01 17.95
CA ASP A 23 3.57 -35.58 18.27
C ASP A 23 4.96 -35.20 18.80
N PRO A 24 5.92 -34.81 17.93
CA PRO A 24 7.24 -34.35 18.37
C PRO A 24 7.19 -32.99 19.07
N TRP A 25 6.04 -32.31 19.11
CA TRP A 25 5.87 -30.99 19.71
C TRP A 25 5.12 -31.02 21.04
N ALA A 26 4.84 -32.20 21.61
CA ALA A 26 4.06 -32.37 22.83
C ALA A 26 4.55 -31.47 23.98
N ASP A 27 5.88 -31.37 24.13
CA ASP A 27 6.55 -30.58 25.17
C ASP A 27 6.35 -29.06 25.00
N PHE A 28 6.01 -28.59 23.80
CA PHE A 28 5.81 -27.17 23.48
C PHE A 28 4.33 -26.75 23.47
N ARG A 29 3.40 -27.66 23.81
CA ARG A 29 1.95 -27.40 23.76
C ARG A 29 1.41 -26.65 24.97
N GLN A 30 2.16 -26.59 26.07
CA GLN A 30 1.81 -25.75 27.22
C GLN A 30 2.20 -24.31 26.92
N VAL A 31 1.21 -23.51 26.57
CA VAL A 31 1.41 -22.10 26.23
C VAL A 31 0.90 -21.24 27.38
N GLU A 32 1.84 -20.51 27.99
CA GLU A 32 1.49 -19.45 28.93
C GLU A 32 0.99 -18.22 28.19
N ILE A 33 -0.22 -17.78 28.52
CA ILE A 33 -0.84 -16.59 27.97
C ILE A 33 -0.70 -15.48 29.01
N ILE A 34 -0.10 -14.37 28.60
CA ILE A 34 0.11 -13.20 29.46
C ILE A 34 -0.50 -11.94 28.83
N ASN A 35 -0.92 -11.00 29.68
CA ASN A 35 -1.27 -9.67 29.24
C ASN A 35 -0.02 -8.81 28.98
N ILE A 36 0.12 -8.30 27.77
CA ILE A 36 1.10 -7.26 27.42
C ILE A 36 0.34 -6.03 26.96
N GLU A 37 0.00 -5.16 27.92
CA GLU A 37 -0.60 -3.87 27.60
C GLU A 37 0.42 -2.95 26.93
N LYS A 38 0.09 -2.45 25.74
CA LYS A 38 0.88 -1.45 25.01
C LYS A 38 -0.01 -0.25 24.71
N ARG A 39 0.40 0.92 25.21
CA ARG A 39 -0.12 2.23 24.79
C ARG A 39 1.09 3.09 24.47
N PHE A 40 1.27 3.48 23.22
CA PHE A 40 2.34 4.41 22.86
C PHE A 40 1.82 5.46 21.88
N THR A 41 2.16 6.70 22.18
CA THR A 41 2.03 7.85 21.29
C THR A 41 3.43 8.18 20.80
N TYR A 42 3.63 8.27 19.49
CA TYR A 42 4.92 8.64 18.91
C TYR A 42 4.74 9.79 17.92
N ARG A 43 5.66 10.74 17.95
CA ARG A 43 5.68 11.89 17.05
C ARG A 43 6.46 11.52 15.78
N HIS A 44 5.75 11.39 14.66
CA HIS A 44 6.35 11.02 13.37
C HIS A 44 6.48 12.23 12.44
N SER A 45 7.65 12.40 11.81
CA SER A 45 7.82 13.37 10.74
C SER A 45 7.60 12.69 9.38
N LEU A 46 6.80 13.31 8.51
CA LEU A 46 6.62 12.86 7.13
C LEU A 46 7.79 13.32 6.22
N GLY A 47 8.78 14.01 6.77
CA GLY A 47 10.06 14.29 6.12
C GLY A 47 9.93 14.96 4.75
N LYS A 48 10.78 14.56 3.80
CA LYS A 48 10.83 15.12 2.44
C LYS A 48 9.62 14.79 1.57
N VAL A 49 8.75 13.88 2.03
CA VAL A 49 7.49 13.56 1.32
C VAL A 49 6.30 14.35 1.87
N SER A 50 6.49 15.22 2.87
CA SER A 50 5.42 16.03 3.49
C SER A 50 4.53 16.76 2.48
N ARG A 51 5.10 17.29 1.38
CA ARG A 51 4.29 17.99 0.37
C ARG A 51 3.19 17.09 -0.20
N PHE A 52 3.45 15.81 -0.44
CA PHE A 52 2.40 14.90 -0.91
C PHE A 52 1.17 14.92 0.00
N PHE A 53 1.38 14.84 1.32
CA PHE A 53 0.29 14.87 2.30
C PHE A 53 -0.40 16.24 2.38
N LEU A 54 0.38 17.34 2.35
CA LEU A 54 -0.18 18.70 2.32
C LEU A 54 -1.02 18.98 1.06
N GLU A 55 -0.70 18.32 -0.05
CA GLU A 55 -1.47 18.43 -1.29
C GLU A 55 -2.74 17.57 -1.24
N LEU A 56 -2.73 16.43 -0.54
CA LEU A 56 -3.94 15.64 -0.27
C LEU A 56 -4.97 16.45 0.53
N GLU A 57 -4.52 17.26 1.50
CA GLU A 57 -5.39 18.19 2.25
C GLU A 57 -6.06 19.24 1.34
N GLN A 58 -5.47 19.51 0.16
CA GLN A 58 -6.01 20.42 -0.85
C GLN A 58 -6.81 19.70 -1.94
N GLY A 59 -7.04 18.39 -1.80
CA GLY A 59 -7.74 17.59 -2.81
C GLY A 59 -6.91 17.34 -4.07
N ARG A 60 -5.57 17.37 -3.97
CA ARG A 60 -4.65 17.18 -5.11
C ARG A 60 -3.76 15.98 -4.91
N LEU A 61 -3.53 15.22 -5.99
CA LEU A 61 -2.67 14.05 -5.97
C LEU A 61 -1.32 14.36 -6.64
N PHE A 62 -0.25 14.34 -5.86
CA PHE A 62 1.10 14.62 -6.35
C PHE A 62 1.99 13.37 -6.38
N ALA A 63 2.93 13.36 -7.31
CA ALA A 63 3.96 12.35 -7.48
C ALA A 63 5.34 13.02 -7.63
N ALA A 64 6.40 12.21 -7.58
CA ALA A 64 7.77 12.66 -7.73
C ALA A 64 8.33 12.27 -9.11
N ALA A 65 8.59 13.24 -9.97
CA ALA A 65 9.14 13.04 -11.32
C ALA A 65 10.67 13.18 -11.33
N CYS A 66 11.37 12.24 -11.95
CA CYS A 66 12.80 12.36 -12.18
C CYS A 66 13.07 13.23 -13.43
N PRO A 67 13.86 14.30 -13.33
CA PRO A 67 14.20 15.14 -14.48
C PRO A 67 15.15 14.47 -15.49
N ARG A 68 15.81 13.36 -15.12
CA ARG A 68 16.80 12.66 -15.98
C ARG A 68 16.18 11.49 -16.76
N CYS A 69 15.55 10.54 -16.08
CA CYS A 69 14.98 9.35 -16.72
C CYS A 69 13.46 9.44 -16.97
N ALA A 70 12.84 10.58 -16.68
CA ALA A 70 11.40 10.85 -16.87
C ALA A 70 10.43 9.94 -16.10
N GLN A 71 10.92 9.05 -15.23
CA GLN A 71 10.10 8.22 -14.36
C GLN A 71 9.33 9.06 -13.35
N VAL A 72 8.08 8.69 -13.07
CA VAL A 72 7.20 9.38 -12.12
C VAL A 72 6.79 8.41 -11.01
N TRP A 73 7.27 8.68 -9.80
CA TRP A 73 7.13 7.79 -8.65
C TRP A 73 5.94 8.17 -7.78
N LEU A 74 5.05 7.20 -7.55
CA LEU A 74 3.94 7.28 -6.60
C LEU A 74 3.79 5.90 -5.91
N PRO A 75 4.13 5.73 -4.61
CA PRO A 75 4.48 6.76 -3.62
C PRO A 75 5.69 7.63 -4.01
N PRO A 76 5.67 8.94 -3.68
CA PRO A 76 6.72 9.86 -4.06
C PRO A 76 8.05 9.50 -3.38
N ARG A 77 9.15 9.64 -4.13
CA ARG A 77 10.51 9.44 -3.64
C ARG A 77 11.32 10.70 -3.92
N PRO A 78 11.98 11.33 -2.93
CA PRO A 78 12.74 12.56 -3.15
C PRO A 78 14.00 12.36 -3.99
N VAL A 79 14.47 11.12 -4.11
CA VAL A 79 15.63 10.71 -4.90
C VAL A 79 15.20 9.54 -5.79
N CYS A 80 15.52 9.63 -7.07
CA CYS A 80 15.18 8.60 -8.05
C CYS A 80 15.95 7.30 -7.78
N PRO A 81 15.30 6.13 -7.71
CA PRO A 81 15.97 4.86 -7.46
C PRO A 81 16.80 4.34 -8.64
N HIS A 82 16.65 4.93 -9.84
CA HIS A 82 17.38 4.49 -11.04
C HIS A 82 18.71 5.23 -11.23
N ASP A 83 18.73 6.55 -11.00
CA ASP A 83 19.83 7.43 -11.38
C ASP A 83 20.26 8.41 -10.28
N LEU A 84 19.66 8.28 -9.08
CA LEU A 84 19.94 9.08 -7.89
C LEU A 84 19.71 10.59 -8.04
N ALA A 85 19.04 11.04 -9.11
CA ALA A 85 18.70 12.45 -9.24
C ALA A 85 17.61 12.88 -8.24
N ILE A 86 17.69 14.14 -7.81
CA ILE A 86 16.65 14.78 -7.02
C ILE A 86 15.42 14.95 -7.91
N THR A 87 14.28 14.43 -7.44
CA THR A 87 13.02 14.48 -8.17
C THR A 87 12.32 15.82 -7.97
N THR A 88 11.47 16.21 -8.92
CA THR A 88 10.57 17.36 -8.82
C THR A 88 9.13 16.91 -8.60
N TRP A 89 8.29 17.80 -8.07
CA TRP A 89 6.88 17.51 -7.84
C TRP A 89 6.07 17.62 -9.13
N ARG A 90 5.18 16.65 -9.35
CA ARG A 90 4.26 16.62 -10.49
C ARG A 90 2.86 16.26 -10.00
N GLU A 91 1.87 17.05 -10.38
CA GLU A 91 0.46 16.74 -10.13
C GLU A 91 -0.03 15.65 -11.11
N LEU A 92 -0.85 14.74 -10.62
CA LEU A 92 -1.53 13.70 -11.40
C LEU A 92 -3.03 13.98 -11.45
N SER A 93 -3.69 13.50 -12.50
CA SER A 93 -5.16 13.64 -12.67
C SER A 93 -5.97 12.86 -11.64
N GLY A 94 -5.35 11.89 -10.95
CA GLY A 94 -6.02 10.95 -10.06
C GLY A 94 -6.79 9.86 -10.79
N LYS A 95 -6.82 9.86 -12.12
CA LYS A 95 -7.45 8.81 -12.93
C LYS A 95 -6.53 7.62 -13.08
N GLY A 96 -7.09 6.42 -13.11
CA GLY A 96 -6.31 5.21 -13.30
C GLY A 96 -7.15 3.99 -13.60
N THR A 97 -6.46 2.86 -13.69
CA THR A 97 -7.07 1.56 -13.96
C THR A 97 -6.63 0.55 -12.91
N VAL A 98 -7.56 -0.27 -12.41
CA VAL A 98 -7.24 -1.36 -11.48
C VAL A 98 -6.38 -2.40 -12.20
N ALA A 99 -5.14 -2.57 -11.76
CA ALA A 99 -4.20 -3.57 -12.27
C ALA A 99 -4.31 -4.91 -11.53
N ALA A 100 -4.58 -4.86 -10.22
CA ALA A 100 -4.87 -6.01 -9.38
C ALA A 100 -5.67 -5.57 -8.16
N PHE A 101 -6.48 -6.45 -7.58
CA PHE A 101 -7.21 -6.15 -6.35
C PHE A 101 -7.36 -7.39 -5.46
N THR A 102 -7.62 -7.15 -4.19
CA THR A 102 -8.00 -8.19 -3.22
C THR A 102 -9.17 -7.71 -2.39
N THR A 103 -10.06 -8.63 -2.05
CA THR A 103 -11.14 -8.43 -1.10
C THR A 103 -10.71 -9.03 0.24
N CYS A 104 -10.88 -8.27 1.32
CA CYS A 104 -10.62 -8.69 2.67
C CYS A 104 -11.97 -8.78 3.40
N PRO A 105 -12.56 -9.98 3.52
CA PRO A 105 -13.89 -10.14 4.12
C PRO A 105 -13.91 -9.88 5.64
N LYS A 106 -12.74 -9.99 6.28
CA LYS A 106 -12.56 -9.76 7.72
C LYS A 106 -11.38 -8.84 7.91
N THR A 107 -11.63 -7.60 8.35
CA THR A 107 -10.54 -6.68 8.64
C THR A 107 -9.97 -6.93 10.03
N PRO A 108 -8.67 -6.72 10.25
CA PRO A 108 -8.12 -6.70 11.60
C PRO A 108 -8.90 -5.71 12.48
N HIS A 109 -9.10 -6.06 13.75
CA HIS A 109 -9.91 -5.31 14.72
C HIS A 109 -9.53 -3.84 14.92
N TYR A 110 -8.36 -3.41 14.45
CA TYR A 110 -7.89 -2.03 14.51
C TYR A 110 -8.20 -1.22 13.24
N ILE A 111 -8.76 -1.84 12.19
CA ILE A 111 -9.31 -1.19 11.00
C ILE A 111 -10.83 -1.24 11.13
N TRP A 112 -11.41 -0.19 11.70
CA TRP A 112 -12.85 -0.12 11.99
C TRP A 112 -13.69 0.29 10.77
N GLY A 113 -14.85 -0.35 10.58
CA GLY A 113 -15.98 0.21 9.81
C GLY A 113 -16.00 0.01 8.29
N GLN A 114 -15.12 -0.80 7.70
CA GLN A 114 -15.00 -0.94 6.23
C GLN A 114 -15.01 -2.42 5.79
N GLU A 115 -15.95 -3.24 6.27
CA GLU A 115 -16.10 -4.61 5.77
C GLU A 115 -17.14 -4.70 4.64
N PRO A 116 -16.80 -5.31 3.48
CA PRO A 116 -15.50 -5.86 3.10
C PRO A 116 -14.51 -4.78 2.60
N LEU A 117 -13.26 -4.84 3.06
CA LEU A 117 -12.20 -3.92 2.64
C LEU A 117 -11.65 -4.38 1.31
N VAL A 118 -11.65 -3.50 0.31
CA VAL A 118 -11.06 -3.77 -1.00
C VAL A 118 -9.81 -2.93 -1.15
N LEU A 119 -8.69 -3.60 -1.41
CA LEU A 119 -7.43 -2.96 -1.75
C LEU A 119 -7.13 -3.21 -3.22
N ALA A 120 -6.75 -2.16 -3.94
CA ALA A 120 -6.43 -2.23 -5.36
C ALA A 120 -5.06 -1.61 -5.63
N TYR A 121 -4.27 -2.30 -6.44
CA TYR A 121 -3.16 -1.67 -7.16
C TYR A 121 -3.73 -0.95 -8.38
N VAL A 122 -3.57 0.37 -8.40
CA VAL A 122 -4.07 1.23 -9.47
C VAL A 122 -2.89 1.73 -10.31
N ASP A 123 -2.99 1.52 -11.62
CA ASP A 123 -2.13 2.15 -12.62
C ASP A 123 -2.67 3.55 -12.91
N LEU A 124 -2.03 4.56 -12.33
CA LEU A 124 -2.44 5.96 -12.42
C LEU A 124 -1.89 6.62 -13.69
N GLU A 125 -2.74 7.39 -14.35
CA GLU A 125 -2.35 8.17 -15.52
C GLU A 125 -1.21 9.14 -15.18
N GLY A 126 -0.05 8.92 -15.81
CA GLY A 126 1.12 9.77 -15.62
C GLY A 126 2.06 9.33 -14.50
N ALA A 127 1.72 8.29 -13.73
CA ALA A 127 2.65 7.59 -12.86
C ALA A 127 3.38 6.46 -13.61
N SER A 128 4.55 6.07 -13.11
CA SER A 128 5.35 4.93 -13.60
C SER A 128 5.25 3.71 -12.70
N THR A 129 4.55 3.82 -11.56
CA THR A 129 4.37 2.77 -10.56
C THR A 129 2.90 2.56 -10.26
N LEU A 130 2.55 1.33 -9.87
CA LEU A 130 1.23 1.04 -9.31
C LEU A 130 1.14 1.59 -7.88
N PHE A 131 0.00 2.17 -7.54
CA PHE A 131 -0.28 2.64 -6.19
C PHE A 131 -1.31 1.73 -5.53
N LEU A 132 -0.94 1.11 -4.40
CA LEU A 132 -1.85 0.32 -3.60
C LEU A 132 -2.67 1.25 -2.71
N HIS A 133 -4.00 1.22 -2.85
CA HIS A 133 -4.88 1.94 -1.94
C HIS A 133 -6.27 1.33 -1.85
N GLN A 134 -7.11 1.89 -0.97
CA GLN A 134 -8.49 1.46 -0.82
C GLN A 134 -9.32 1.78 -2.07
N LEU A 135 -10.17 0.82 -2.47
CA LEU A 135 -11.22 1.00 -3.46
C LEU A 135 -12.57 0.99 -2.72
N ARG A 136 -13.28 2.11 -2.75
CA ARG A 136 -14.57 2.29 -2.06
C ARG A 136 -15.69 2.52 -3.08
N ASN A 137 -16.93 2.48 -2.59
CA ASN A 137 -18.12 2.86 -3.36
C ASN A 137 -18.23 2.14 -4.72
N TYR A 138 -17.78 0.88 -4.76
CA TYR A 138 -17.78 0.07 -5.98
C TYR A 138 -19.13 -0.57 -6.31
N GLY A 139 -20.12 -0.42 -5.42
CA GLY A 139 -21.44 -1.01 -5.57
C GLY A 139 -21.39 -2.53 -5.46
N ASP A 140 -21.94 -3.24 -6.46
CA ASP A 140 -21.93 -4.70 -6.50
C ASP A 140 -20.49 -5.24 -6.63
N PRO A 141 -20.03 -6.11 -5.69
CA PRO A 141 -18.73 -6.78 -5.78
C PRO A 141 -18.46 -7.49 -7.11
N SER A 142 -19.50 -7.95 -7.82
CA SER A 142 -19.36 -8.59 -9.15
C SER A 142 -18.75 -7.66 -10.21
N ARG A 143 -18.79 -6.34 -9.98
CA ARG A 143 -18.23 -5.31 -10.86
C ARG A 143 -16.72 -5.12 -10.68
N LEU A 144 -16.15 -5.64 -9.60
CA LEU A 144 -14.71 -5.59 -9.34
C LEU A 144 -13.96 -6.50 -10.31
N LYS A 145 -13.13 -5.90 -11.14
CA LYS A 145 -12.29 -6.62 -12.11
C LYS A 145 -11.02 -5.84 -12.41
N VAL A 146 -9.99 -6.57 -12.83
CA VAL A 146 -8.83 -5.96 -13.49
C VAL A 146 -9.32 -5.21 -14.73
N GLY A 147 -8.77 -4.01 -14.96
CA GLY A 147 -9.22 -3.11 -16.02
C GLY A 147 -10.35 -2.15 -15.62
N LEU A 148 -10.85 -2.19 -14.37
CA LEU A 148 -11.85 -1.23 -13.90
C LEU A 148 -11.25 0.18 -13.86
N LEU A 149 -11.91 1.13 -14.53
CA LEU A 149 -11.54 2.55 -14.49
C LEU A 149 -11.93 3.14 -13.14
N VAL A 150 -11.01 3.90 -12.55
CA VAL A 150 -11.16 4.49 -11.24
C VAL A 150 -10.62 5.91 -11.22
N ARG A 151 -11.07 6.69 -10.23
CA ARG A 151 -10.55 8.03 -9.93
C ARG A 151 -10.28 8.18 -8.44
N ALA A 152 -9.30 8.99 -8.10
CA ALA A 152 -9.08 9.44 -6.73
C ALA A 152 -10.24 10.33 -6.29
N VAL A 153 -10.76 10.07 -5.10
CA VAL A 153 -11.78 10.87 -4.41
C VAL A 153 -11.24 11.23 -3.04
N PHE A 154 -11.51 12.46 -2.60
CA PHE A 154 -10.93 13.04 -1.40
C PHE A 154 -11.97 13.22 -0.30
N SER A 155 -11.56 12.95 0.95
CA SER A 155 -12.37 13.14 2.13
C SER A 155 -12.82 14.59 2.27
N GLN A 156 -14.07 14.79 2.66
CA GLN A 156 -14.60 16.09 3.08
C GLN A 156 -14.63 16.23 4.61
N GLU A 157 -14.34 15.14 5.32
CA GLU A 157 -14.33 15.07 6.77
C GLU A 157 -12.89 14.87 7.29
N PRO A 158 -12.60 15.27 8.54
CA PRO A 158 -11.32 15.01 9.19
C PRO A 158 -11.00 13.51 9.25
N VAL A 159 -9.70 13.18 9.17
CA VAL A 159 -9.18 11.81 9.24
C VAL A 159 -8.00 11.73 10.22
N ASP A 160 -7.67 10.52 10.66
CA ASP A 160 -6.58 10.30 11.63
C ASP A 160 -5.19 10.34 10.98
N HIS A 161 -5.07 9.80 9.77
CA HIS A 161 -3.83 9.79 9.00
C HIS A 161 -4.02 10.41 7.61
N PRO A 162 -3.12 11.27 7.11
CA PRO A 162 -3.32 11.98 5.84
C PRO A 162 -3.45 11.07 4.60
N LEU A 163 -3.00 9.81 4.65
CA LEU A 163 -3.31 8.83 3.57
C LEU A 163 -4.81 8.50 3.46
N GLU A 164 -5.57 8.68 4.53
CA GLU A 164 -7.02 8.43 4.55
C GLU A 164 -7.81 9.58 3.91
N LEU A 165 -7.15 10.71 3.61
CA LEU A 165 -7.75 11.84 2.91
C LEU A 165 -8.17 11.50 1.48
N PHE A 166 -7.77 10.35 0.93
CA PHE A 166 -8.26 9.92 -0.37
C PHE A 166 -8.43 8.41 -0.46
N TRP A 167 -9.17 7.97 -1.48
CA TRP A 167 -9.33 6.59 -1.89
C TRP A 167 -9.66 6.56 -3.39
N PHE A 168 -9.77 5.37 -3.97
CA PHE A 168 -10.26 5.20 -5.33
C PHE A 168 -11.74 4.83 -5.36
N GLU A 169 -12.46 5.34 -6.35
CA GLU A 169 -13.83 4.93 -6.67
C GLU A 169 -13.94 4.62 -8.16
N PRO A 170 -14.86 3.74 -8.60
CA PRO A 170 -15.09 3.53 -10.02
C PRO A 170 -15.48 4.83 -10.73
N GLU A 171 -14.93 5.05 -11.92
CA GLU A 171 -15.36 6.16 -12.76
C GLU A 171 -16.73 5.81 -13.36
N VAL A 172 -17.73 6.67 -13.13
CA VAL A 172 -19.04 6.53 -13.78
C VAL A 172 -18.87 6.93 -15.24
N THR A 173 -18.69 5.95 -16.12
CA THR A 173 -18.56 6.16 -17.57
C THR A 173 -19.83 6.78 -18.14
N GLY A 174 -19.84 8.10 -18.32
CA GLY A 174 -20.40 8.67 -19.54
C GLY A 174 -19.46 8.28 -20.67
N SER A 175 -19.99 7.61 -21.70
CA SER A 175 -19.24 7.02 -22.82
C SER A 175 -18.12 7.93 -23.34
N ARG A 176 -16.86 7.51 -23.26
CA ARG A 176 -15.81 7.97 -24.17
C ARG A 176 -14.69 6.95 -24.32
N THR A 177 -14.22 6.90 -25.55
CA THR A 177 -13.32 5.94 -26.19
C THR A 177 -11.93 5.88 -25.55
N SER A 178 -11.40 4.65 -25.44
CA SER A 178 -10.09 4.34 -24.91
C SER A 178 -8.95 4.93 -25.75
N PRO A 179 -7.99 5.67 -25.18
CA PRO A 179 -6.70 5.89 -25.83
C PRO A 179 -5.81 4.65 -25.64
N GLY A 180 -4.97 4.40 -26.65
CA GLY A 180 -4.24 3.16 -26.89
C GLY A 180 -3.43 2.60 -25.72
N GLY A 181 -3.40 1.26 -25.67
CA GLY A 181 -2.75 0.49 -24.62
C GLY A 181 -1.28 0.82 -24.44
N ARG A 182 -0.89 1.08 -23.19
CA ARG A 182 0.51 1.09 -22.78
C ARG A 182 0.93 -0.30 -22.33
N VAL A 183 2.21 -0.60 -22.59
CA VAL A 183 2.85 -1.87 -22.26
C VAL A 183 2.93 -2.02 -20.74
N PRO A 184 2.47 -3.15 -20.16
CA PRO A 184 2.54 -3.39 -18.73
C PRO A 184 3.99 -3.32 -18.21
N TYR A 185 4.13 -2.88 -16.95
CA TYR A 185 5.42 -2.80 -16.24
C TYR A 185 6.27 -4.09 -16.32
N SER A 186 5.63 -5.26 -16.46
CA SER A 186 6.31 -6.56 -16.60
C SER A 186 7.19 -6.68 -17.86
N GLN A 187 7.00 -5.84 -18.87
CA GLN A 187 7.71 -5.92 -20.16
C GLN A 187 8.72 -4.78 -20.39
N ALA A 188 8.92 -3.87 -19.42
CA ALA A 188 9.89 -2.79 -19.53
C ALA A 188 11.37 -3.22 -19.31
N ARG A 189 11.70 -4.51 -19.48
CA ARG A 189 13.07 -5.01 -19.38
C ARG A 189 13.46 -5.91 -20.55
N ALA A 190 14.02 -5.28 -21.59
CA ALA A 190 15.00 -5.88 -22.49
C ALA A 190 15.74 -4.73 -23.20
N GLY A 191 16.92 -4.36 -22.69
CA GLY A 191 17.71 -3.29 -23.31
C GLY A 191 18.99 -2.96 -22.55
N GLY A 192 20.04 -3.73 -22.83
CA GLY A 192 21.44 -3.28 -22.81
C GLY A 192 22.08 -2.99 -21.45
N ARG A 193 22.77 -3.98 -20.88
CA ARG A 193 23.97 -3.73 -20.06
C ARG A 193 25.14 -4.39 -20.76
N ASP A 194 25.70 -3.70 -21.74
CA ASP A 194 27.06 -3.94 -22.21
C ASP A 194 27.93 -2.78 -21.71
N GLY A 195 28.98 -3.13 -20.97
CA GLY A 195 30.11 -2.24 -20.69
C GLY A 195 29.95 -1.29 -19.49
N LEU A 196 30.22 -1.80 -18.29
CA LEU A 196 30.77 -0.96 -17.21
C LEU A 196 32.14 -1.52 -16.88
N THR A 197 33.16 -0.94 -17.53
CA THR A 197 34.56 -1.05 -17.11
C THR A 197 34.75 -0.32 -15.79
N SER A 198 35.66 -0.88 -15.01
CA SER A 198 36.11 -0.50 -13.67
C SER A 198 36.67 0.93 -13.55
N GLU A 199 36.86 1.33 -12.29
CA GLU A 199 37.61 2.50 -11.76
C GLU A 199 36.78 3.80 -11.72
N GLU A 200 36.74 4.62 -10.67
CA GLU A 200 37.58 4.83 -9.48
C GLU A 200 36.84 5.81 -8.54
N GLY A 201 37.23 5.87 -7.26
CA GLY A 201 37.11 7.10 -6.46
C GLY A 201 35.94 7.21 -5.46
N LEU A 202 36.15 6.64 -4.27
CA LEU A 202 35.47 7.09 -3.04
C LEU A 202 35.91 8.52 -2.68
N LEU A 203 34.93 9.40 -2.47
CA LEU A 203 34.92 10.40 -1.39
C LEU A 203 33.46 10.59 -0.92
#